data_AF-A0A0V0XPH7-F1
#
_entry.id   AF-A0A0V0XPH7-F1
#
_cell.length_a   1.000
_cell.length_b   1.000
_cell.length_c   1.000
_cell.angle_alpha   90.00
_cell.angle_beta   90.00
_cell.angle_gamma   90.00
#
_symmetry.space_group_name_H-M   'P 1'
#
loop_
_entity.id
_entity.type
_entity.pdbx_description
1 polymer ?
#
loop_
_entity_poly.entity_id
_entity_poly.type
_entity_poly.pdbx_seq_one_letter_code
_entity_poly.pdbx_strand_id
1 'polypeptide(L)' 'MYDFQNAIWLCHSFGGNCYNFTAFQPAIDVLKEIQAFLEANPSEVITIFIEDYVKSPRGLTK' A
#
# COMPACT_ATOMS: atom_id res chain seq x y z
N MET A 1 0.65 -4.29 -3.94
CA MET A 1 -0.27 -3.13 -3.93
C MET A 1 -0.95 -3.02 -5.28
N TYR A 2 -2.19 -2.53 -5.34
CA TYR A 2 -3.06 -2.61 -6.53
C TYR A 2 -3.84 -1.31 -6.73
N ASP A 3 -4.14 -0.98 -7.99
CA ASP A 3 -5.19 -0.02 -8.32
C ASP A 3 -6.55 -0.62 -7.98
N PHE A 4 -7.27 0.02 -7.07
CA PHE A 4 -8.60 -0.43 -6.68
C PHE A 4 -9.43 0.74 -6.14
N GLN A 5 -10.71 0.82 -6.50
CA GLN A 5 -11.63 1.87 -6.04
C GLN A 5 -11.03 3.30 -6.11
N ASN A 6 -10.36 3.64 -7.22
CA ASN A 6 -9.72 4.94 -7.47
C ASN A 6 -8.59 5.32 -6.49
N ALA A 7 -8.00 4.35 -5.80
CA ALA A 7 -6.83 4.54 -4.94
C ALA A 7 -5.88 3.33 -5.04
N ILE A 8 -4.79 3.37 -4.26
CA ILE A 8 -3.87 2.24 -4.12
C ILE A 8 -4.22 1.45 -2.85
N TRP A 9 -4.38 0.14 -3.01
CA TRP A 9 -4.82 -0.75 -1.94
C TRP A 9 -3.84 -1.87 -1.63
N LEU A 10 -3.85 -2.27 -0.36
CA LEU A 10 -3.31 -3.54 0.09
C LEU A 10 -4.37 -4.61 -0.16
N CYS A 11 -4.05 -5.61 -0.97
CA CYS A 11 -4.97 -6.70 -1.31
C CYS A 11 -4.24 -8.03 -1.42
N HIS A 12 -4.95 -9.12 -1.16
CA HIS A 12 -4.53 -10.47 -1.55
C HIS A 12 -5.09 -10.75 -2.95
N SER A 13 -4.25 -10.80 -3.99
CA SER A 13 -4.76 -10.92 -5.37
C SER A 13 -4.85 -12.35 -5.88
N PHE A 14 -5.66 -12.51 -6.92
CA PHE A 14 -5.63 -13.66 -7.82
C PHE A 14 -5.52 -13.12 -9.24
N GLY A 15 -4.47 -13.49 -9.97
CA GLY A 15 -4.23 -13.02 -11.34
C GLY A 15 -3.88 -11.53 -11.46
N GLY A 16 -3.32 -10.91 -10.41
CA GLY A 16 -2.91 -9.51 -10.43
C GLY A 16 -4.04 -8.49 -10.29
N ASN A 17 -5.24 -8.91 -9.86
CA ASN A 17 -6.40 -8.05 -9.63
C ASN A 17 -6.84 -8.07 -8.17
N CYS A 18 -7.30 -6.91 -7.67
CA CYS A 18 -7.90 -6.78 -6.35
C CYS A 18 -9.45 -6.86 -6.44
N TYR A 19 -10.08 -7.47 -5.43
CA TYR A 19 -11.53 -7.64 -5.34
C TYR A 19 -12.04 -7.17 -3.99
N ASN A 20 -13.34 -6.85 -3.88
CA ASN A 20 -13.93 -6.34 -2.62
C ASN A 20 -13.66 -7.26 -1.41
N PHE A 21 -13.68 -8.59 -1.59
CA PHE A 21 -13.47 -9.55 -0.51
C PHE A 21 -11.99 -9.81 -0.18
N THR A 22 -11.07 -9.33 -1.01
CA THR A 22 -9.62 -9.46 -0.79
C THR A 22 -8.91 -8.14 -0.55
N ALA A 23 -9.65 -7.03 -0.59
CA ALA A 23 -9.18 -5.69 -0.25
C ALA A 23 -9.10 -5.56 1.27
N PHE A 24 -7.91 -5.27 1.79
CA PHE A 24 -7.72 -5.07 3.24
C PHE A 24 -8.02 -3.63 3.62
N GLN A 25 -7.26 -2.69 3.07
CA GLN A 25 -7.42 -1.25 3.31
C GLN A 25 -6.59 -0.43 2.29
N PRO A 26 -6.86 0.87 2.15
CA PRO A 26 -6.02 1.77 1.37
C PRO A 26 -4.58 1.77 1.88
N ALA A 27 -3.61 1.80 0.98
CA ALA A 27 -2.19 1.81 1.34
C ALA A 27 -1.80 3.09 2.10
N ILE A 28 -2.46 4.22 1.81
CA ILE A 28 -2.17 5.52 2.43
C ILE A 28 -2.40 5.52 3.94
N ASP A 29 -3.38 4.77 4.43
CA ASP A 29 -3.71 4.74 5.85
C ASP A 29 -2.60 4.04 6.64
N VAL A 30 -2.13 2.89 6.13
CA VAL A 30 -0.99 2.16 6.70
C VAL A 30 0.30 2.95 6.63
N LEU A 31 0.56 3.65 5.53
CA LEU A 31 1.76 4.48 5.40
C LEU A 31 1.77 5.67 6.37
N LYS A 32 0.60 6.25 6.67
CA LYS A 32 0.48 7.29 7.71
C LYS A 32 0.73 6.74 9.11
N GLU A 33 0.27 5.53 9.41
CA GLU A 33 0.57 4.87 10.69
C GLU A 33 2.08 4.62 10.85
N ILE A 34 2.73 4.14 9.78
CA ILE A 34 4.20 3.96 9.75
C ILE A 34 4.91 5.31 9.96
N GLN A 35 4.45 6.37 9.29
CA GLN A 35 4.99 7.72 9.47
C GLN A 35 4.88 8.17 10.94
N ALA A 36 3.70 8.07 11.54
CA ALA A 36 3.47 8.47 12.93
C ALA A 36 4.35 7.67 13.90
N PHE A 37 4.56 6.38 13.64
CA PHE A 37 5.47 5.54 14.42
C PHE A 37 6.93 6.03 14.31
N LEU A 38 7.42 6.31 13.11
CA LEU A 38 8.80 6.77 12.89
C LEU A 38 9.03 8.18 13.47
N GLU A 39 8.04 9.06 13.41
CA GLU A 39 8.08 10.39 14.05
C GLU A 39 8.22 10.28 15.58
N ALA A 40 7.58 9.30 16.20
CA ALA A 40 7.69 9.04 17.63
C ALA A 40 8.97 8.27 18.01
N ASN A 41 9.63 7.59 17.06
CA ASN A 41 10.75 6.68 17.32
C ASN A 41 11.92 6.93 16.33
N PRO A 42 12.70 8.01 16.49
CA PRO A 42 13.68 8.47 15.49
C PRO A 42 14.91 7.57 15.31
N SER A 43 15.12 6.57 16.17
CA SER A 43 16.20 5.59 16.05
C SER A 43 15.78 4.29 15.36
N GLU A 44 14.48 4.11 15.11
CA GLU A 44 13.95 2.91 14.47
C GLU A 44 14.00 3.01 12.95
N VAL A 45 14.08 1.86 12.29
CA VAL A 45 14.08 1.77 10.82
C VAL A 45 13.07 0.71 10.39
N ILE A 46 12.15 1.09 9.50
CA ILE A 46 11.16 0.18 8.91
C ILE A 46 11.54 -0.07 7.45
N THR A 47 11.64 -1.36 7.08
CA THR A 47 11.82 -1.79 5.68
C THR A 47 10.50 -2.33 5.15
N ILE A 48 9.99 -1.78 4.05
CA ILE A 48 8.72 -2.19 3.44
C ILE A 48 9.01 -2.91 2.12
N PHE A 49 8.54 -4.16 2.01
CA PHE A 49 8.59 -4.92 0.76
C PHE A 49 7.26 -4.78 0.02
N ILE A 50 7.31 -4.26 -1.21
CA ILE A 50 6.12 -4.02 -2.03
C ILE A 50 6.21 -4.88 -3.29
N GLU A 51 5.24 -5.75 -3.47
CA GLU A 51 4.95 -6.33 -4.77
C GLU A 51 4.06 -5.35 -5.55
N ASP A 52 4.62 -4.72 -6.58
CA ASP A 52 3.97 -3.65 -7.33
C ASP A 52 3.14 -4.16 -8.50
N TYR A 53 1.81 -4.15 -8.32
CA TYR A 53 0.82 -4.42 -9.37
C TYR A 53 0.06 -3.15 -9.80
N VAL A 54 0.53 -1.97 -9.39
CA VAL A 54 -0.09 -0.70 -9.74
C VAL A 54 0.23 -0.37 -11.20
N LYS A 55 -0.80 0.01 -11.95
CA LYS A 55 -0.76 0.35 -13.38
C LYS A 55 -1.11 1.82 -13.62
N SER A 56 -1.76 2.50 -12.68
CA SER A 56 -2.07 3.92 -12.81
C SER A 56 -0.79 4.77 -12.86
N PRO A 57 -0.73 5.77 -13.76
CA PRO A 57 0.41 6.70 -13.79
C PRO A 57 0.57 7.40 -12.44
N ARG A 58 1.79 7.40 -11.90
CA ARG A 58 2.13 8.01 -10.59
C ARG A 58 1.46 7.37 -9.36
N GLY A 59 1.02 6.10 -9.44
CA GLY A 59 0.36 5.42 -8.32
C GLY A 59 1.27 5.06 -7.12
N LEU A 60 2.41 4.41 -7.36
CA LEU A 60 3.44 4.11 -6.33
C LEU A 60 4.83 4.64 -6.69
N THR A 61 4.87 5.47 -7.72
CA THR A 61 6.03 5.86 -8.53
C THR A 61 6.52 4.78 -9.50
N LYS A 62 6.10 4.93 -10.76
CA LYS A 62 6.84 4.51 -11.95
C LYS A 62 7.05 5.74 -12.83
#